data_AF-A0A2P6RGR3-F1
#
_entry.id   AF-A0A2P6RGR3-F1
#
_cell.length_a   1.000
_cell.length_b   1.000
_cell.length_c   1.000
_cell.angle_alpha   90.00
_cell.angle_beta   90.00
_cell.angle_gamma   90.00
#
_symmetry.space_group_name_H-M   'P 1'
#
loop_
_entity.id
_entity.type
_entity.pdbx_description
1 polymer ?
#
loop_
_entity_poly.entity_id
_entity_poly.type
_entity_poly.pdbx_seq_one_letter_code
_entity_poly.pdbx_strand_id
1 'polypeptide(L)'
;MSLKGGAGSSREELKKIFDKFDKNGDGRICCDELRAIFLELGSETTSEEVKTIMAEFDKDGDGRIDLDEFAEVLNGGSTKDLRDAFDLYDLDKNGRISAKELHEVLKRLGQKCSLKDCEKMIRSVDADGDRHVNFEEFKKMMKKP
;
A
#
# COMPACT_ATOMS: atom_id res chain seq x y z
N MET A 1 -25.78 -12.32 1.06
CA MET A 1 -24.55 -11.75 1.66
C MET A 1 -23.38 -12.60 1.23
N SER A 2 -22.59 -12.12 0.26
CA SER A 2 -21.31 -12.72 -0.14
C SER A 2 -20.55 -11.67 -0.93
N LEU A 3 -19.85 -10.79 -0.23
CA LEU A 3 -18.85 -9.92 -0.85
C LEU A 3 -17.58 -10.74 -0.95
N LYS A 4 -17.37 -11.35 -2.11
CA LYS A 4 -16.14 -12.01 -2.50
C LYS A 4 -15.43 -11.04 -3.44
N GLY A 5 -14.71 -10.06 -2.87
CA GLY A 5 -13.89 -9.10 -3.62
C GLY A 5 -12.43 -9.42 -3.36
N GLY A 6 -11.86 -10.28 -4.22
CA GLY A 6 -10.46 -10.65 -4.18
C GLY A 6 -9.57 -9.49 -4.59
N ALA A 7 -8.40 -9.43 -3.96
CA ALA A 7 -7.34 -8.47 -4.24
C ALA A 7 -7.01 -8.40 -5.74
N GLY A 8 -7.35 -7.27 -6.35
CA GLY A 8 -6.94 -6.88 -7.68
C GLY A 8 -7.27 -5.41 -7.86
N SER A 9 -6.28 -4.53 -7.72
CA SER A 9 -6.36 -3.13 -8.17
C SER A 9 -6.58 -3.08 -9.67
N SER A 10 -7.80 -3.41 -10.11
CA SER A 10 -8.22 -3.22 -11.49
C SER A 10 -8.77 -1.82 -11.60
N ARG A 11 -8.31 -1.08 -12.61
CA ARG A 11 -8.69 0.30 -12.94
C ARG A 11 -10.21 0.53 -12.93
N GLU A 12 -11.00 -0.51 -13.15
CA GLU A 12 -12.47 -0.51 -13.06
C GLU A 12 -13.03 -0.35 -11.65
N GLU A 13 -12.43 -0.96 -10.62
CA GLU A 13 -12.84 -0.77 -9.23
C GLU A 13 -12.45 0.64 -8.74
N LEU A 14 -11.25 1.09 -9.10
CA LEU A 14 -10.79 2.46 -8.86
C LEU A 14 -11.74 3.47 -9.47
N LYS A 15 -12.15 3.26 -10.73
CA LYS A 15 -13.08 4.15 -11.42
C LYS A 15 -14.48 4.13 -10.78
N LYS A 16 -14.97 2.98 -10.32
CA LYS A 16 -16.26 2.89 -9.59
C LYS A 16 -16.22 3.60 -8.25
N ILE A 17 -15.11 3.51 -7.54
CA ILE A 17 -14.91 4.24 -6.29
C ILE A 17 -14.83 5.73 -6.63
N PHE A 18 -13.97 6.14 -7.56
CA PHE A 18 -13.83 7.53 -7.99
C PHE A 18 -15.17 8.17 -8.38
N ASP A 19 -15.98 7.48 -9.18
CA ASP A 19 -17.32 7.94 -9.61
C ASP A 19 -18.31 8.07 -8.45
N LYS A 20 -18.12 7.32 -7.35
CA LYS A 20 -18.89 7.55 -6.13
C LYS A 20 -18.50 8.86 -5.44
N PHE A 21 -17.22 9.25 -5.50
CA PHE A 21 -16.72 10.46 -4.87
C PHE A 21 -16.94 11.71 -5.72
N ASP A 22 -16.75 11.61 -7.03
CA ASP A 22 -17.00 12.66 -8.02
C ASP A 22 -18.51 12.81 -8.28
N LYS A 23 -19.21 13.49 -7.37
CA LYS A 23 -20.67 13.71 -7.45
C LYS A 23 -21.02 14.63 -8.63
N ASN A 24 -20.14 15.54 -9.00
CA ASN A 24 -20.38 16.52 -10.04
C ASN A 24 -20.02 15.99 -11.45
N GLY A 25 -19.20 14.95 -11.54
CA GLY A 25 -18.82 14.28 -12.78
C GLY A 25 -17.75 15.02 -13.59
N ASP A 26 -16.99 15.94 -12.99
CA ASP A 26 -15.93 16.70 -13.66
C ASP A 26 -14.61 15.92 -13.80
N GLY A 27 -14.57 14.69 -13.28
CA GLY A 27 -13.42 13.81 -13.33
C GLY A 27 -12.38 14.14 -12.28
N ARG A 28 -12.72 14.95 -11.26
CA ARG A 28 -11.84 15.35 -10.15
C ARG A 28 -12.61 15.39 -8.84
N ILE A 29 -11.99 14.96 -7.75
CA ILE A 29 -12.62 15.02 -6.42
C ILE A 29 -12.13 16.28 -5.71
N CYS A 30 -13.02 17.22 -5.40
CA CYS A 30 -12.66 18.39 -4.58
C CYS A 30 -12.82 18.11 -3.07
N CYS A 31 -12.25 18.99 -2.23
CA CYS A 31 -12.37 18.92 -0.77
C CYS A 31 -13.83 18.76 -0.28
N ASP A 32 -14.76 19.50 -0.89
CA ASP A 32 -16.18 19.45 -0.51
C ASP A 32 -16.83 18.09 -0.86
N GLU A 33 -16.47 17.51 -2.01
CA GLU A 33 -16.96 16.20 -2.43
C GLU A 33 -16.39 15.07 -1.57
N LEU A 34 -15.10 15.14 -1.29
CA LEU A 34 -14.43 14.21 -0.37
C LEU A 34 -15.14 14.24 1.00
N ARG A 35 -15.38 15.43 1.54
CA ARG A 35 -16.07 15.61 2.83
C ARG A 35 -17.52 15.12 2.80
N ALA A 36 -18.25 15.37 1.72
CA ALA A 36 -19.63 14.91 1.56
C ALA A 36 -19.72 13.38 1.61
N ILE A 37 -18.75 12.68 1.03
CA ILE A 37 -18.69 11.21 1.06
C ILE A 37 -18.37 10.68 2.45
N PHE A 38 -17.40 11.27 3.16
CA PHE A 38 -17.11 10.83 4.53
C PHE A 38 -18.33 10.98 5.44
N LEU A 39 -19.09 12.06 5.26
CA LEU A 39 -20.36 12.27 5.93
C LEU A 39 -21.40 11.20 5.53
N GLU A 40 -21.49 10.85 4.25
CA GLU A 40 -22.40 9.81 3.72
C GLU A 40 -22.04 8.41 4.22
N LEU A 41 -20.76 8.12 4.46
CA LEU A 41 -20.24 6.88 5.05
C LEU A 41 -20.38 6.83 6.58
N GLY A 42 -20.89 7.89 7.21
CA GLY A 42 -21.14 7.96 8.64
C GLY A 42 -19.91 8.31 9.48
N SER A 43 -18.84 8.82 8.88
CA SER A 43 -17.71 9.41 9.60
C SER A 43 -17.83 10.93 9.64
N GLU A 44 -17.82 11.51 10.85
CA GLU A 44 -17.72 12.95 11.04
C GLU A 44 -16.27 13.41 10.86
N THR A 45 -15.78 13.48 9.63
CA THR A 45 -14.45 14.03 9.36
C THR A 45 -14.46 15.55 9.47
N THR A 46 -13.48 16.10 10.20
CA THR A 46 -13.31 17.54 10.35
C THR A 46 -12.59 18.16 9.14
N SER A 47 -12.66 19.49 9.00
CA SER A 47 -11.94 20.22 7.95
C SER A 47 -10.42 19.99 7.98
N GLU A 48 -9.86 19.70 9.16
CA GLU A 48 -8.43 19.40 9.35
C GLU A 48 -8.08 18.00 8.85
N GLU A 49 -8.95 17.01 9.10
CA GLU A 49 -8.78 15.66 8.56
C GLU A 49 -8.93 15.66 7.04
N VAL A 50 -9.95 16.35 6.50
CA VAL A 50 -10.13 16.49 5.05
C VAL A 50 -8.88 17.12 4.43
N LYS A 51 -8.30 18.17 5.03
CA LYS A 51 -7.05 18.77 4.54
C LYS A 51 -5.86 17.80 4.61
N THR A 52 -5.76 17.01 5.66
CA THR A 52 -4.68 16.04 5.82
C THR A 52 -4.79 14.93 4.77
N ILE A 53 -6.00 14.43 4.53
CA ILE A 53 -6.28 13.46 3.47
C ILE A 53 -6.03 14.11 2.10
N MET A 54 -6.48 15.35 1.88
CA MET A 54 -6.24 16.06 0.63
C MET A 54 -4.74 16.16 0.36
N ALA A 55 -3.92 16.58 1.33
CA ALA A 55 -2.47 16.68 1.17
C ALA A 55 -1.77 15.32 0.93
N GLU A 56 -2.39 14.21 1.33
CA GLU A 56 -1.89 12.86 1.03
C GLU A 56 -2.22 12.41 -0.39
N PHE A 57 -3.36 12.85 -0.95
CA PHE A 57 -3.87 12.48 -2.27
C PHE A 57 -3.49 13.46 -3.38
N ASP A 58 -3.68 14.76 -3.16
CA ASP A 58 -3.33 15.87 -4.06
C ASP A 58 -1.80 16.09 -4.03
N LYS A 59 -1.11 15.50 -5.01
CA LYS A 59 0.36 15.55 -5.14
C LYS A 59 0.82 16.78 -5.88
N ASP A 60 0.04 17.26 -6.82
CA ASP A 60 0.37 18.44 -7.60
C ASP A 60 0.00 19.75 -6.89
N GLY A 61 -0.84 19.67 -5.85
CA GLY A 61 -1.26 20.78 -5.01
C GLY A 61 -2.31 21.66 -5.67
N ASP A 62 -3.06 21.14 -6.66
CA ASP A 62 -4.09 21.91 -7.37
C ASP A 62 -5.40 22.06 -6.56
N GLY A 63 -5.49 21.42 -5.40
CA GLY A 63 -6.64 21.44 -4.50
C GLY A 63 -7.76 20.50 -4.93
N ARG A 64 -7.48 19.58 -5.85
CA ARG A 64 -8.37 18.54 -6.35
C ARG A 64 -7.60 17.23 -6.44
N ILE A 65 -8.31 16.12 -6.47
CA ILE A 65 -7.70 14.79 -6.61
C ILE A 65 -8.16 14.23 -7.95
N ASP A 66 -7.24 14.06 -8.89
CA ASP A 66 -7.56 13.43 -10.17
C ASP A 66 -7.49 11.90 -10.09
N LEU A 67 -7.94 11.23 -11.16
CA LEU A 67 -8.02 9.77 -11.19
C LEU A 67 -6.64 9.09 -11.11
N ASP A 68 -5.60 9.75 -11.62
CA ASP A 68 -4.22 9.24 -11.56
C ASP A 68 -3.68 9.36 -10.13
N GLU A 69 -3.88 10.52 -9.48
CA GLU A 69 -3.53 10.74 -8.06
C GLU A 69 -4.30 9.81 -7.12
N PHE A 70 -5.61 9.64 -7.35
CA PHE A 70 -6.45 8.73 -6.60
C PHE A 70 -6.00 7.27 -6.79
N ALA A 71 -5.65 6.89 -8.01
CA ALA A 71 -5.08 5.59 -8.31
C ALA A 71 -3.70 5.42 -7.66
N GLU A 72 -2.87 6.46 -7.65
CA GLU A 72 -1.54 6.42 -7.06
C GLU A 72 -1.62 6.24 -5.54
N VAL A 73 -2.59 6.87 -4.86
CA VAL A 73 -2.78 6.65 -3.41
C VAL A 73 -3.42 5.29 -3.11
N LEU A 74 -4.45 4.86 -3.85
CA LEU A 74 -5.08 3.57 -3.58
C LEU A 74 -4.19 2.37 -3.98
N ASN A 75 -3.42 2.51 -5.05
CA ASN A 75 -2.37 1.57 -5.40
C ASN A 75 -1.14 1.74 -4.48
N GLY A 76 -0.95 2.96 -3.97
CA GLY A 76 0.11 3.40 -3.07
C GLY A 76 -0.03 2.88 -1.66
N GLY A 77 -1.24 2.70 -1.13
CA GLY A 77 -1.50 2.07 0.16
C GLY A 77 -0.90 0.67 0.22
N SER A 78 -1.11 -0.13 -0.84
CA SER A 78 -0.45 -1.43 -0.95
C SER A 78 1.08 -1.34 -1.06
N THR A 79 1.67 -0.24 -1.51
CA THR A 79 3.15 -0.12 -1.61
C THR A 79 3.80 0.55 -0.41
N LYS A 80 3.12 1.49 0.26
CA LYS A 80 3.60 2.15 1.48
C LYS A 80 3.61 1.15 2.63
N ASP A 81 2.54 0.39 2.84
CA ASP A 81 2.51 -0.70 3.82
C ASP A 81 3.59 -1.76 3.55
N LEU A 82 3.82 -2.10 2.28
CA LEU A 82 4.90 -3.01 1.89
C LEU A 82 6.28 -2.39 2.09
N ARG A 83 6.44 -1.08 1.92
CA ARG A 83 7.71 -0.38 2.11
C ARG A 83 8.04 -0.24 3.59
N ASP A 84 7.06 0.08 4.42
CA ASP A 84 7.20 0.09 5.88
C ASP A 84 7.52 -1.32 6.41
N ALA A 85 6.82 -2.34 5.90
CA ALA A 85 7.16 -3.72 6.21
C ALA A 85 8.58 -4.07 5.74
N PHE A 86 8.95 -3.68 4.52
CA PHE A 86 10.29 -3.91 3.98
C PHE A 86 11.37 -3.24 4.83
N ASP A 87 11.18 -1.97 5.23
CA ASP A 87 12.10 -1.22 6.09
C ASP A 87 12.17 -1.80 7.51
N LEU A 88 11.15 -2.53 7.96
CA LEU A 88 11.22 -3.29 9.21
C LEU A 88 12.17 -4.50 9.09
N TYR A 89 12.22 -5.11 7.90
CA TYR A 89 13.10 -6.24 7.63
C TYR A 89 14.52 -5.83 7.22
N ASP A 90 14.67 -4.74 6.46
CA ASP A 90 15.94 -4.18 5.98
C ASP A 90 16.57 -3.28 7.07
N LEU A 91 17.40 -3.88 7.92
CA LEU A 91 17.93 -3.22 9.12
C LEU A 91 19.05 -2.24 8.79
N ASP A 92 19.85 -2.52 7.76
CA ASP A 92 20.93 -1.64 7.31
C ASP A 92 20.47 -0.63 6.24
N LYS A 93 19.21 -0.73 5.78
CA LYS A 93 18.59 0.15 4.78
C LYS A 93 19.33 0.14 3.44
N ASN A 94 19.92 -0.99 3.10
CA ASN A 94 20.64 -1.13 1.82
C ASN A 94 19.70 -1.37 0.63
N GLY A 95 18.39 -1.51 0.88
CA GLY A 95 17.36 -1.78 -0.11
C GLY A 95 17.18 -3.26 -0.44
N ARG A 96 17.78 -4.17 0.35
CA ARG A 96 17.76 -5.63 0.17
C ARG A 96 17.75 -6.34 1.52
N ILE A 97 16.82 -7.26 1.71
CA ILE A 97 16.73 -8.06 2.93
C ILE A 97 17.64 -9.28 2.80
N SER A 98 18.68 -9.36 3.64
CA SER A 98 19.52 -10.55 3.73
C SER A 98 18.90 -11.63 4.63
N ALA A 99 19.35 -12.88 4.47
CA ALA A 99 18.91 -14.00 5.32
C ALA A 99 19.15 -13.77 6.83
N LYS A 100 20.17 -12.96 7.17
CA LYS A 100 20.49 -12.60 8.56
C LYS A 100 19.49 -11.59 9.10
N GLU A 101 19.13 -10.58 8.33
CA GLU A 101 18.17 -9.55 8.75
C GLU A 101 16.76 -10.12 8.87
N LEU A 102 16.36 -10.96 7.92
CA LEU A 102 15.13 -11.74 8.01
C LEU A 102 15.11 -12.58 9.30
N HIS A 103 16.21 -13.25 9.65
CA HIS A 103 16.32 -14.04 10.88
C HIS A 103 16.20 -13.18 12.15
N GLU A 104 16.87 -12.04 12.21
CA GLU A 104 16.81 -11.13 13.35
C GLU A 104 15.39 -10.58 13.56
N VAL A 105 14.69 -10.24 12.49
CA VAL A 105 13.33 -9.69 12.56
C VAL A 105 12.33 -10.78 12.95
N LEU A 106 12.42 -11.98 12.36
CA LEU A 106 11.59 -13.13 12.75
C LEU A 106 11.79 -13.51 14.23
N LYS A 107 13.03 -13.41 14.72
CA LYS A 107 13.35 -13.63 16.13
C LYS A 107 12.74 -12.57 17.04
N ARG A 108 12.75 -11.30 16.63
CA ARG A 108 12.07 -10.20 17.36
C ARG A 108 10.54 -10.38 17.40
N LEU A 109 9.95 -10.93 16.34
CA LEU A 109 8.53 -11.28 16.27
C LEU A 109 8.17 -12.54 17.07
N GLY A 110 9.14 -13.19 17.73
CA GLY A 110 8.91 -14.38 18.54
C GLY A 110 8.82 -15.68 17.75
N GLN A 111 9.09 -15.68 16.43
CA GLN A 111 9.17 -16.89 15.64
C GLN A 111 10.53 -17.58 15.82
N LYS A 112 10.49 -18.90 16.03
CA LYS A 112 11.67 -19.76 16.04
C LYS A 112 11.99 -20.23 14.62
N CYS A 113 12.65 -19.38 13.84
CA CYS A 113 13.17 -19.74 12.52
C CYS A 113 14.69 -19.89 12.59
N SER A 114 15.27 -20.92 11.97
CA SER A 114 16.73 -21.06 11.88
C SER A 114 17.28 -20.26 10.69
N LEU A 115 18.57 -19.92 10.71
CA LEU A 115 19.25 -19.29 9.56
C LEU A 115 19.04 -20.08 8.25
N LYS A 116 19.09 -21.41 8.34
CA LYS A 116 18.81 -22.34 7.23
C LYS A 116 17.38 -22.24 6.69
N ASP A 117 16.40 -21.94 7.54
CA ASP A 117 15.01 -21.75 7.12
C ASP A 117 14.85 -20.40 6.44
N CYS A 118 15.53 -19.37 6.95
CA CYS A 118 15.57 -18.05 6.33
C CYS A 118 16.22 -18.11 4.94
N GLU A 119 17.33 -18.84 4.78
CA GLU A 119 17.96 -19.07 3.46
C GLU A 119 17.02 -19.77 2.47
N LYS A 120 16.15 -20.69 2.93
CA LYS A 120 15.14 -21.33 2.07
C LYS A 120 14.01 -20.38 1.70
N MET A 121 13.58 -19.52 2.64
CA MET A 121 12.58 -18.49 2.38
C MET A 121 13.08 -17.50 1.33
N ILE A 122 14.30 -16.95 1.55
CA ILE A 122 14.98 -16.06 0.59
C ILE A 122 15.02 -16.74 -0.78
N ARG A 123 15.56 -17.96 -0.89
CA ARG A 123 15.68 -18.69 -2.17
C ARG A 123 14.35 -18.95 -2.88
N SER A 124 13.24 -18.99 -2.15
CA SER A 124 11.91 -19.21 -2.75
C SER A 124 11.37 -17.96 -3.45
N VAL A 125 11.93 -16.80 -3.13
CA VAL A 125 11.49 -15.49 -3.62
C VAL A 125 12.56 -14.82 -4.50
N ASP A 126 13.84 -15.03 -4.15
CA ASP A 126 15.06 -14.64 -4.88
C ASP A 126 15.03 -15.19 -6.30
N ALA A 127 14.59 -14.34 -7.23
CA ALA A 127 14.44 -14.62 -8.64
C ALA A 127 15.71 -14.25 -9.43
N ASP A 128 16.47 -13.27 -8.94
CA ASP A 128 17.73 -12.85 -9.57
C ASP A 128 18.97 -13.63 -9.09
N GLY A 129 18.84 -14.42 -8.03
CA GLY A 129 19.85 -15.34 -7.51
C GLY A 129 20.94 -14.65 -6.69
N ASP A 130 20.71 -13.41 -6.23
CA ASP A 130 21.68 -12.63 -5.46
C ASP A 130 21.72 -13.02 -3.98
N ARG A 131 20.87 -13.96 -3.56
CA ARG A 131 20.68 -14.41 -2.16
C ARG A 131 20.19 -13.32 -1.21
N HIS A 132 19.58 -12.28 -1.74
CA HIS A 132 18.88 -11.26 -0.98
C HIS A 132 17.44 -11.17 -1.51
N VAL A 133 16.60 -10.40 -0.83
CA VAL A 133 15.25 -10.09 -1.30
C VAL A 133 15.17 -8.60 -1.51
N ASN A 134 15.07 -8.18 -2.77
CA ASN A 134 14.86 -6.78 -3.12
C ASN A 134 13.38 -6.38 -2.99
N PHE A 135 13.08 -5.09 -3.11
CA PHE A 135 11.72 -4.58 -2.92
C PHE A 135 10.69 -5.21 -3.88
N GLU A 136 11.06 -5.47 -5.14
CA GLU A 136 10.17 -6.07 -6.13
C GLU A 136 9.88 -7.54 -5.81
N GLU A 137 10.88 -8.27 -5.33
CA GLU A 137 10.76 -9.65 -4.85
C GLU A 137 9.90 -9.76 -3.60
N PHE A 138 10.11 -8.88 -2.62
CA PHE A 138 9.29 -8.79 -1.42
C PHE A 138 7.83 -8.50 -1.75
N LYS A 139 7.60 -7.56 -2.68
CA LYS A 139 6.27 -7.24 -3.19
C LYS A 139 5.62 -8.44 -3.88
N LYS A 140 6.38 -9.24 -4.63
CA LYS A 140 5.90 -10.48 -5.26
C LYS A 140 5.59 -11.57 -4.25
N MET A 141 6.35 -11.66 -3.16
CA MET A 141 6.08 -12.56 -2.02
C MET A 141 4.75 -12.21 -1.37
N MET A 142 4.53 -10.94 -1.05
CA MET A 142 3.32 -10.45 -0.36
C MET A 142 2.06 -10.46 -1.24
N LYS A 143 2.21 -10.51 -2.57
CA LYS A 143 1.11 -10.63 -3.53
C LYS A 143 0.70 -12.06 -3.87
N LYS A 144 1.41 -13.08 -3.35
CA LYS A 144 1.00 -14.49 -3.53
C LYS A 144 0.02 -14.88 -2.41
N PRO A 145 -1.24 -15.26 -2.73
CA PRO A 145 -2.24 -15.68 -1.76
C PRO A 145 -1.93 -17.04 -1.13
#